data_AF-A0A3N5NMV9-F1
#
_entry.id   AF-A0A3N5NMV9-F1
#
_cell.length_a   1.000
_cell.length_b   1.000
_cell.length_c   1.000
_cell.angle_alpha   90.00
_cell.angle_beta   90.00
_cell.angle_gamma   90.00
#
_symmetry.space_group_name_H-M   'P 1'
#
loop_
_entity.id
_entity.type
_entity.pdbx_description
1 polymer ?
#
loop_
_entity_poly.entity_id
_entity_poly.type
_entity_poly.pdbx_seq_one_letter_code
_entity_poly.pdbx_strand_id
1 'polypeptide(L)' 'LVRNGDVSVTGTVRSEGERRKINDLAMNITGVKSVANALRVEE' A
#
# COMPACT_ATOMS: atom_id res chain seq x y z
N LEU A 1 -4.91 -6.83 4.82
CA LEU A 1 -5.74 -6.91 6.06
C LEU A 1 -6.07 -5.50 6.49
N VAL A 2 -7.29 -5.24 6.95
CA VAL A 2 -7.70 -3.92 7.46
C VAL A 2 -8.18 -4.08 8.90
N ARG A 3 -7.62 -3.30 9.82
CA ARG A 3 -8.01 -3.28 11.24
C ARG A 3 -8.02 -1.85 11.74
N ASN A 4 -9.17 -1.33 12.17
CA ASN A 4 -9.32 0.01 12.78
C ASN A 4 -8.78 1.20 11.96
N GLY A 5 -8.68 1.04 10.64
CA GLY A 5 -8.11 2.03 9.71
C GLY A 5 -6.64 1.77 9.36
N ASP A 6 -6.01 0.74 9.94
CA ASP A 6 -4.68 0.30 9.55
C ASP A 6 -4.78 -0.74 8.44
N VAL A 7 -4.13 -0.45 7.31
CA VAL A 7 -4.14 -1.29 6.11
C VAL A 7 -2.75 -1.88 5.91
N SER A 8 -2.65 -3.18 5.69
CA SER A 8 -1.41 -3.83 5.26
C SER A 8 -1.54 -4.34 3.83
N VAL A 9 -0.57 -3.96 2.99
CA VAL A 9 -0.50 -4.33 1.56
C VAL A 9 0.78 -5.12 1.30
N THR A 10 0.65 -6.26 0.63
CA THR A 10 1.73 -7.21 0.32
C THR A 10 1.58 -7.71 -1.12
N GLY A 11 2.69 -8.04 -1.77
CA GLY A 11 2.70 -8.50 -3.16
C GLY A 11 3.96 -8.04 -3.89
N THR A 12 3.98 -8.25 -5.21
CA THR A 12 5.05 -7.78 -6.10
C THR A 12 4.53 -6.72 -7.06
N VAL A 13 5.39 -5.77 -7.43
CA VAL A 13 5.12 -4.69 -8.38
C VAL A 13 6.29 -4.55 -9.34
N ARG A 14 6.06 -3.93 -10.50
CA ARG A 14 7.08 -3.83 -11.55
C ARG A 14 8.02 -2.64 -11.39
N SER A 15 7.71 -1.73 -10.48
CA SER A 15 8.53 -0.53 -10.26
C SER A 15 8.28 0.11 -8.89
N GLU A 16 9.25 0.90 -8.45
CA GLU A 16 9.12 1.80 -7.30
C GLU A 16 7.99 2.84 -7.47
N GLY A 17 7.73 3.27 -8.72
CA GLY A 17 6.63 4.18 -9.02
C GLY A 17 5.27 3.55 -8.73
N GLU A 18 5.09 2.29 -9.14
CA GLU A 18 3.88 1.51 -8.84
C GLU A 18 3.73 1.26 -7.34
N ARG A 19 4.83 0.96 -6.63
CA ARG A 19 4.84 0.82 -5.17
C ARG A 19 4.30 2.07 -4.47
N ARG A 20 4.77 3.26 -4.87
CA ARG A 20 4.33 4.54 -4.31
C ARG A 20 2.88 4.85 -4.66
N LYS A 21 2.48 4.64 -5.92
CA LYS A 21 1.11 4.89 -6.35
C LYS A 21 0.08 4.07 -5.59
N ILE A 22 0.39 2.80 -5.28
CA ILE A 22 -0.49 1.95 -4.47
C ILE A 22 -0.59 2.47 -3.03
N ASN A 23 0.51 2.94 -2.45
CA ASN A 23 0.49 3.57 -1.12
C ASN A 23 -0.43 4.78 -1.08
N ASP A 24 -0.27 5.68 -2.05
CA ASP A 24 -1.02 6.93 -2.11
C ASP A 24 -2.50 6.65 -2.34
N LEU A 25 -2.82 5.69 -3.21
CA LEU A 25 -4.20 5.26 -3.42
C LEU A 25 -4.82 4.72 -2.13
N ALA A 26 -4.11 3.86 -1.41
CA ALA A 26 -4.61 3.28 -0.16
C ALA A 26 -4.81 4.34 0.93
N MET A 27 -3.90 5.31 1.06
CA MET A 27 -4.02 6.42 2.02
C MET A 27 -5.19 7.36 1.72
N ASN A 28 -5.60 7.49 0.46
CA ASN A 28 -6.73 8.35 0.07
C ASN A 28 -8.11 7.73 0.33
N ILE A 29 -8.18 6.46 0.76
CA ILE A 29 -9.46 5.81 1.07
C ILE A 29 -9.99 6.33 2.40
N THR A 30 -11.24 6.80 2.41
CA THR A 30 -11.91 7.29 3.62
C THR A 30 -11.90 6.22 4.73
N GLY A 31 -11.43 6.60 5.91
CA GLY A 31 -11.32 5.70 7.07
C GLY A 31 -9.97 4.98 7.19
N VAL A 32 -9.09 5.09 6.19
CA VAL A 32 -7.69 4.68 6.31
C VAL A 32 -6.93 5.72 7.13
N LYS A 33 -6.18 5.23 8.11
CA LYS A 33 -5.34 6.02 9.02
C LYS A 33 -3.87 5.77 8.78
N SER A 34 -3.52 4.53 8.42
CA SER A 34 -2.15 4.15 8.12
C SER A 34 -2.11 3.03 7.08
N VAL A 35 -1.02 3.00 6.31
CA VAL A 35 -0.76 1.96 5.33
C VAL A 35 0.64 1.40 5.58
N ALA A 36 0.70 0.12 5.96
CA ALA A 36 1.93 -0.67 6.00
C ALA A 36 2.17 -1.26 4.60
N ASN A 37 3.04 -0.62 3.82
CA ASN A 37 3.39 -1.05 2.47
C ASN A 37 4.60 -1.99 2.48
N ALA A 38 4.34 -3.28 2.26
CA ALA A 38 5.34 -4.35 2.17
C ALA A 38 5.42 -4.96 0.75
N LEU A 39 5.13 -4.16 -0.27
CA LEU A 39 5.27 -4.55 -1.67
C LEU A 39 6.76 -4.65 -2.05
N ARG A 40 7.11 -5.69 -2.82
CA ARG A 40 8.46 -5.89 -3.37
C ARG A 40 8.49 -5.48 -4.84
N VAL A 41 9.54 -4.79 -5.26
CA VAL A 41 9.75 -4.50 -6.69
C VAL A 41 10.43 -5.72 -7.32
N GLU A 42 9.86 -6.21 -8.42
CA GLU A 42 10.47 -7.26 -9.25
C GLU A 42 11.70 -6.68 -9.97
N GLU A 43 12.82 -7.42 -9.93
CA GLU A 43 14.07 -7.08 -10.62
C GLU A 43 13.99 -7.28 -12.15
#